data_AF-A0AAD5E0H3-F1
#
_entry.id   AF-A0AAD5E0H3-F1
#
_cell.length_a   1.000
_cell.length_b   1.000
_cell.length_c   1.000
_cell.angle_alpha   90.00
_cell.angle_beta   90.00
_cell.angle_gamma   90.00
#
_symmetry.space_group_name_H-M   'P 1'
#
loop_
_entity.id
_entity.type
_entity.pdbx_description
1 polymer ?
#
loop_
_entity_poly.entity_id
_entity_poly.type
_entity_poly.pdbx_seq_one_letter_code
_entity_poly.pdbx_strand_id
1 'polypeptide(L)'
;MSLLHINIPNHRINGRTPESASNKHHHQYNKTLEEETDTDESIEENPVNTISSSVTIPDSPSITGVEEEPLRRPYENAVLYACQQTDDDSKEKLKTMRILEAMNLNPFSIINEDGTEQNALAHPAVIEKSISAQSRIESTPLKRTYDEMDSEERPCANCSFENPRLLHNVLAMSPYSRLLQKRNYVELSTEYCELLNYDWTFFPHMKYFAAQLLAGSIIHNAVNNETVMANTVEVYGRKKNVDLHREPFGTKKNNAIITSLPPPHKSRYPDVWPTTLSNNDGLKLIIGTQTFNALVTSALRLDEATRPNVGGMTTNFVLMGIESSLSTSIHLDEESIKKAKSLAENVNETSLSKTNIMDQLRQLRTKFHVSSSYYLCRASGPITKSHQCHPYSVFTLHNFDRGRNPAAKIFADIGVSVLKNGDQAVLSKALVDECALATVGKTNSLLIEISAIFVNGVQQFPILGNRNLNDKLEKLAVCLHPYINHANISVEAAISESFAYFKN
;
A
#
# COMPACT_ATOMS: atom_id res chain seq x y z
N MET A 1 24.26 78.14 22.64
CA MET A 1 22.97 78.63 23.17
C MET A 1 22.22 77.46 23.78
N SER A 2 22.00 77.53 25.09
CA SER A 2 21.04 76.81 25.97
C SER A 2 20.81 75.31 25.75
N LEU A 3 21.43 74.43 26.56
CA LEU A 3 20.97 73.94 27.90
C LEU A 3 19.91 72.83 27.76
N LEU A 4 20.29 71.55 27.95
CA LEU A 4 20.25 70.76 29.19
C LEU A 4 18.86 70.13 29.45
N HIS A 5 18.76 68.79 29.46
CA HIS A 5 18.34 68.02 30.64
C HIS A 5 18.54 66.51 30.48
N ILE A 6 19.20 65.96 31.51
CA ILE A 6 19.46 64.56 31.84
C ILE A 6 18.26 64.03 32.66
N ASN A 7 17.90 62.75 32.56
CA ASN A 7 17.49 61.94 33.71
C ASN A 7 17.35 60.42 33.40
N ILE A 8 18.28 59.65 33.96
CA ILE A 8 18.14 58.29 34.56
C ILE A 8 18.10 58.61 36.10
N PRO A 9 17.60 57.81 37.08
CA PRO A 9 17.42 56.34 37.11
C PRO A 9 16.28 55.77 38.00
N ASN A 10 16.15 54.43 38.05
CA ASN A 10 16.11 53.57 39.27
C ASN A 10 15.48 52.19 38.94
N HIS A 11 16.24 51.09 39.02
CA HIS A 11 16.40 50.21 40.19
C HIS A 11 15.11 49.65 40.79
N ARG A 12 14.90 48.34 40.64
CA ARG A 12 14.64 47.46 41.80
C ARG A 12 14.96 45.98 41.52
N ILE A 13 15.86 45.48 42.36
CA ILE A 13 16.18 44.09 42.66
C ILE A 13 15.23 43.62 43.77
N ASN A 14 14.83 42.34 43.75
CA ASN A 14 14.58 41.42 44.88
C ASN A 14 14.01 40.12 44.25
N GLY A 15 14.53 38.90 44.41
CA GLY A 15 15.30 38.33 45.50
C GLY A 15 14.37 37.64 46.51
N ARG A 16 14.22 36.30 46.43
CA ARG A 16 14.12 35.30 47.53
C ARG A 16 13.32 34.03 47.15
N THR A 17 14.02 32.89 47.16
CA THR A 17 13.57 31.57 47.68
C THR A 17 13.83 31.52 49.22
N PRO A 18 13.59 30.43 50.00
CA PRO A 18 12.83 29.17 49.89
C PRO A 18 11.91 28.90 51.13
N GLU A 19 11.56 27.62 51.41
CA GLU A 19 10.89 27.00 52.60
C GLU A 19 9.37 26.76 52.45
N SER A 20 8.81 25.53 52.40
CA SER A 20 8.88 24.25 53.16
C SER A 20 7.70 24.07 54.13
N ALA A 21 7.25 22.80 54.27
CA ALA A 21 6.28 22.22 55.22
C ALA A 21 4.91 21.88 54.59
N SER A 22 4.57 20.60 54.38
CA SER A 22 4.13 19.57 55.35
C SER A 22 2.61 19.51 55.50
N ASN A 23 2.01 18.40 55.05
CA ASN A 23 0.99 17.56 55.72
C ASN A 23 0.37 16.65 54.65
N LYS A 24 0.58 15.31 54.61
CA LYS A 24 0.20 14.25 55.56
C LYS A 24 -1.26 14.29 56.02
N HIS A 25 -2.10 13.49 55.36
CA HIS A 25 -3.18 12.65 55.91
C HIS A 25 -3.42 11.58 54.82
N HIS A 26 -3.17 10.27 54.96
CA HIS A 26 -3.47 9.32 56.03
C HIS A 26 -4.97 9.18 56.28
N HIS A 27 -5.62 8.28 55.53
CA HIS A 27 -6.65 7.39 56.08
C HIS A 27 -6.63 6.05 55.36
N GLN A 28 -6.09 5.08 56.08
CA GLN A 28 -6.25 3.65 55.93
C GLN A 28 -7.07 3.23 57.15
N TYR A 29 -8.23 2.59 56.96
CA TYR A 29 -8.84 1.67 57.93
C TYR A 29 -9.66 0.68 57.09
N ASN A 30 -9.18 -0.56 56.91
CA ASN A 30 -9.32 -1.73 57.78
C ASN A 30 -10.75 -2.30 57.78
N LYS A 31 -10.91 -3.51 57.23
CA LYS A 31 -11.13 -4.80 57.97
C LYS A 31 -12.63 -4.94 58.33
N THR A 32 -13.32 -6.05 58.17
CA THR A 32 -12.93 -7.46 58.35
C THR A 32 -14.15 -8.36 58.04
N LEU A 33 -13.86 -9.66 57.81
CA LEU A 33 -14.62 -10.87 58.26
C LEU A 33 -15.96 -11.13 57.56
N GLU A 34 -16.02 -12.17 56.72
CA GLU A 34 -16.26 -13.61 57.05
C GLU A 34 -17.75 -13.91 56.98
N GLU A 35 -18.12 -14.86 56.13
CA GLU A 35 -18.80 -16.09 56.55
C GLU A 35 -18.89 -17.06 55.36
N GLU A 36 -18.27 -18.21 55.56
CA GLU A 36 -18.55 -19.45 54.86
C GLU A 36 -19.98 -19.90 55.19
N THR A 37 -20.71 -20.45 54.22
CA THR A 37 -21.53 -21.63 54.48
C THR A 37 -21.59 -22.52 53.24
N ASP A 38 -21.14 -23.75 53.49
CA ASP A 38 -21.26 -24.95 52.70
C ASP A 38 -22.68 -25.55 52.80
N THR A 39 -22.93 -26.63 52.05
CA THR A 39 -24.09 -27.57 52.07
C THR A 39 -25.35 -27.09 51.30
N ASP A 40 -26.12 -27.91 50.59
CA ASP A 40 -26.20 -29.37 50.56
C ASP A 40 -26.89 -29.86 49.27
N GLU A 41 -26.65 -31.13 48.95
CA GLU A 41 -27.31 -31.91 47.91
C GLU A 41 -28.83 -32.04 48.13
N SER A 42 -29.61 -32.17 47.06
CA SER A 42 -30.76 -33.09 47.07
C SER A 42 -31.16 -33.52 45.66
N ILE A 43 -31.13 -34.84 45.50
CA ILE A 43 -31.74 -35.68 44.48
C ILE A 43 -33.23 -35.85 44.84
N GLU A 44 -34.02 -36.33 43.86
CA GLU A 44 -35.37 -36.91 43.91
C GLU A 44 -36.46 -36.02 43.29
N GLU A 45 -37.47 -36.50 42.56
CA GLU A 45 -37.80 -37.77 41.91
C GLU A 45 -39.00 -37.45 40.99
N ASN A 46 -39.14 -38.18 39.90
CA ASN A 46 -40.36 -38.17 39.08
C ASN A 46 -41.57 -38.70 39.86
N PRO A 47 -42.79 -38.30 39.46
CA PRO A 47 -43.86 -39.28 39.35
C PRO A 47 -44.44 -39.38 37.93
N VAL A 48 -44.75 -40.63 37.61
CA VAL A 48 -45.21 -41.20 36.35
C VAL A 48 -46.74 -41.42 36.40
N ASN A 49 -47.35 -41.47 35.19
CA ASN A 49 -48.71 -41.93 34.82
C ASN A 49 -49.88 -40.95 35.04
N THR A 50 -50.81 -40.76 34.10
CA THR A 50 -51.56 -41.81 33.40
C THR A 50 -52.21 -41.32 32.09
N ILE A 51 -52.31 -42.25 31.15
CA ILE A 51 -52.92 -42.21 29.82
C ILE A 51 -54.42 -41.86 29.88
N SER A 52 -54.91 -41.07 28.93
CA SER A 52 -56.32 -41.13 28.51
C SER A 52 -56.43 -41.28 27.00
N SER A 53 -57.19 -42.30 26.65
CA SER A 53 -57.43 -42.92 25.36
C SER A 53 -58.37 -42.09 24.49
N SER A 54 -57.95 -41.81 23.26
CA SER A 54 -58.86 -41.73 22.11
C SER A 54 -58.07 -42.05 20.85
N VAL A 55 -58.13 -43.33 20.50
CA VAL A 55 -57.73 -43.88 19.20
C VAL A 55 -58.78 -43.46 18.18
N THR A 56 -58.34 -42.84 17.09
CA THR A 56 -59.10 -42.79 15.83
C THR A 56 -58.19 -43.34 14.73
N ILE A 57 -58.69 -44.37 14.04
CA ILE A 57 -58.06 -45.13 12.95
C ILE A 57 -58.02 -44.27 11.67
N PRO A 58 -57.04 -44.49 10.76
CA PRO A 58 -56.55 -43.45 9.85
C PRO A 58 -57.39 -43.35 8.57
N ASP A 59 -57.59 -42.12 8.12
CA ASP A 59 -58.04 -41.87 6.76
C ASP A 59 -56.87 -42.10 5.80
N SER A 60 -57.08 -43.05 4.89
CA SER A 60 -56.24 -43.30 3.72
C SER A 60 -56.15 -42.06 2.83
N PRO A 61 -55.04 -41.91 2.09
CA PRO A 61 -54.58 -40.62 1.57
C PRO A 61 -55.51 -40.09 0.50
N SER A 62 -55.99 -38.86 0.71
CA SER A 62 -56.48 -38.01 -0.38
C SER A 62 -55.31 -37.69 -1.29
N ILE A 63 -55.25 -38.39 -2.41
CA ILE A 63 -54.47 -38.03 -3.60
C ILE A 63 -54.88 -36.60 -3.96
N THR A 64 -54.02 -35.66 -3.60
CA THR A 64 -54.14 -34.24 -3.94
C THR A 64 -52.88 -33.88 -4.69
N GLY A 65 -53.03 -33.62 -5.98
CA GLY A 65 -52.04 -32.99 -6.87
C GLY A 65 -50.68 -33.68 -6.92
N VAL A 66 -50.38 -34.35 -8.03
CA VAL A 66 -49.00 -34.36 -8.50
C VAL A 66 -48.63 -32.90 -8.71
N GLU A 67 -47.98 -32.27 -7.72
CA GLU A 67 -47.15 -31.12 -8.01
C GLU A 67 -46.12 -31.64 -9.00
N GLU A 68 -46.14 -31.10 -10.22
CA GLU A 68 -45.08 -31.33 -11.18
C GLU A 68 -43.77 -30.99 -10.45
N GLU A 69 -42.95 -32.01 -10.17
CA GLU A 69 -41.62 -31.76 -9.61
C GLU A 69 -40.94 -30.71 -10.51
N PRO A 70 -40.27 -29.70 -9.93
CA PRO A 70 -39.53 -28.77 -10.75
C PRO A 70 -38.58 -29.61 -11.61
N LEU A 71 -38.70 -29.49 -12.93
CA LEU A 71 -37.88 -30.19 -13.93
C LEU A 71 -36.36 -30.01 -13.73
N ARG A 72 -35.93 -29.21 -12.74
CA ARG A 72 -34.56 -28.79 -12.49
C ARG A 72 -34.23 -28.71 -11.01
N ARG A 73 -33.01 -29.12 -10.66
CA ARG A 73 -32.48 -28.96 -9.31
C ARG A 73 -32.26 -27.47 -8.97
N PRO A 74 -32.60 -27.03 -7.75
CA PRO A 74 -32.18 -25.73 -7.21
C PRO A 74 -30.65 -25.58 -7.23
N TYR A 75 -30.15 -24.33 -7.28
CA TYR A 75 -28.71 -24.04 -7.44
C TYR A 75 -27.82 -24.83 -6.47
N GLU A 76 -28.11 -24.82 -5.17
CA GLU A 76 -27.32 -25.52 -4.16
C GLU A 76 -27.36 -27.05 -4.36
N ASN A 77 -28.53 -27.60 -4.66
CA ASN A 77 -28.68 -29.03 -4.95
C ASN A 77 -27.99 -29.43 -6.26
N ALA A 78 -27.96 -28.54 -7.27
CA ALA A 78 -27.25 -28.77 -8.53
C ALA A 78 -25.73 -28.79 -8.32
N VAL A 79 -25.22 -27.93 -7.44
CA VAL A 79 -23.80 -27.93 -7.03
C VAL A 79 -23.44 -29.23 -6.30
N LEU A 80 -24.20 -29.58 -5.27
CA LEU A 80 -23.92 -30.78 -4.48
C LEU A 80 -24.08 -32.06 -5.32
N TYR A 81 -25.06 -32.10 -6.23
CA TYR A 81 -25.24 -33.20 -7.17
C TYR A 81 -24.07 -33.33 -8.15
N ALA A 82 -23.58 -32.22 -8.71
CA ALA A 82 -22.42 -32.23 -9.62
C ALA A 82 -21.14 -32.73 -8.93
N CYS A 83 -21.04 -32.55 -7.60
CA CYS A 83 -19.95 -33.07 -6.78
C CYS A 83 -20.20 -34.45 -6.17
N GLN A 84 -21.39 -35.05 -6.39
CA GLN A 84 -21.82 -36.31 -5.76
C GLN A 84 -21.84 -36.27 -4.22
N GLN A 85 -22.24 -35.13 -3.64
CA GLN A 85 -22.23 -34.88 -2.19
C GLN A 85 -23.61 -34.51 -1.64
N THR A 86 -24.68 -34.90 -2.34
CA THR A 86 -26.06 -34.66 -1.91
C THR A 86 -26.39 -35.31 -0.57
N ASP A 87 -25.75 -36.44 -0.25
CA ASP A 87 -25.99 -37.21 0.97
C ASP A 87 -24.94 -36.97 2.08
N ASP A 88 -23.97 -36.09 1.85
CA ASP A 88 -22.92 -35.77 2.82
C ASP A 88 -23.48 -34.99 4.03
N ASP A 89 -22.71 -34.95 5.12
CA ASP A 89 -23.05 -34.12 6.27
C ASP A 89 -22.98 -32.62 5.93
N SER A 90 -23.69 -31.79 6.72
CA SER A 90 -23.82 -30.36 6.46
C SER A 90 -22.47 -29.62 6.44
N LYS A 91 -21.46 -30.10 7.16
CA LYS A 91 -20.14 -29.46 7.23
C LYS A 91 -19.36 -29.71 5.95
N GLU A 92 -19.39 -30.92 5.42
CA GLU A 92 -18.73 -31.22 4.14
C GLU A 92 -19.48 -30.58 2.96
N LYS A 93 -20.82 -30.52 2.99
CA LYS A 93 -21.61 -29.74 2.01
C LYS A 93 -21.20 -28.27 1.97
N LEU A 94 -21.10 -27.62 3.13
CA LEU A 94 -20.71 -26.21 3.24
C LEU A 94 -19.28 -25.96 2.74
N LYS A 95 -18.35 -26.87 3.06
CA LYS A 95 -16.96 -26.80 2.59
C LYS A 95 -16.87 -26.88 1.07
N THR A 96 -17.63 -27.78 0.44
CA THR A 96 -17.69 -27.88 -1.02
C THR A 96 -18.25 -26.63 -1.67
N MET A 97 -19.34 -26.07 -1.14
CA MET A 97 -19.90 -24.81 -1.63
C MET A 97 -18.87 -23.68 -1.61
N ARG A 98 -18.10 -23.55 -0.52
CA ARG A 98 -17.05 -22.53 -0.38
C ARG A 98 -15.87 -22.74 -1.35
N ILE A 99 -15.48 -23.99 -1.61
CA ILE A 99 -14.42 -24.31 -2.57
C ILE A 99 -14.84 -23.90 -3.98
N LEU A 100 -16.06 -24.23 -4.38
CA LEU A 100 -16.57 -23.94 -5.71
C LEU A 100 -16.79 -22.45 -5.95
N GLU A 101 -17.24 -21.73 -4.92
CA GLU A 101 -17.30 -20.27 -4.92
C GLU A 101 -15.91 -19.65 -5.09
N ALA A 102 -14.90 -20.13 -4.35
CA ALA A 102 -13.53 -19.67 -4.49
C ALA A 102 -12.93 -19.94 -5.89
N MET A 103 -13.45 -20.95 -6.59
CA MET A 103 -13.05 -21.30 -7.97
C MET A 103 -13.92 -20.60 -9.03
N ASN A 104 -14.91 -19.80 -8.63
CA ASN A 104 -15.91 -19.19 -9.50
C ASN A 104 -16.55 -20.20 -10.49
N LEU A 105 -16.85 -21.40 -9.99
CA LEU A 105 -17.51 -22.45 -10.74
C LEU A 105 -19.00 -22.39 -10.50
N ASN A 106 -19.78 -22.34 -11.59
CA ASN A 106 -21.22 -22.38 -11.55
C ASN A 106 -21.73 -23.73 -12.09
N PRO A 107 -22.81 -24.27 -11.49
CA PRO A 107 -23.50 -25.41 -12.07
C PRO A 107 -24.18 -25.00 -13.38
N PHE A 108 -24.29 -25.96 -14.30
CA PHE A 108 -25.16 -25.91 -15.47
C PHE A 108 -25.77 -27.29 -15.71
N SER A 109 -26.90 -27.34 -16.41
CA SER A 109 -27.63 -28.58 -16.66
C SER A 109 -27.35 -29.11 -18.06
N ILE A 110 -27.13 -30.42 -18.15
CA ILE A 110 -27.07 -31.19 -19.38
C ILE A 110 -28.27 -32.13 -19.36
N ILE A 111 -29.15 -32.02 -20.36
CA ILE A 111 -30.31 -32.91 -20.49
C ILE A 111 -29.94 -33.99 -21.51
N ASN A 112 -29.91 -35.22 -21.04
CA ASN A 112 -29.63 -36.39 -21.87
C ASN A 112 -30.84 -36.72 -22.78
N GLU A 113 -30.64 -37.60 -23.77
CA GLU A 113 -31.68 -38.00 -24.73
C GLU A 113 -32.88 -38.70 -24.11
N ASP A 114 -32.71 -39.27 -22.92
CA ASP A 114 -33.74 -39.87 -22.09
C ASP A 114 -34.51 -38.86 -21.21
N GLY A 115 -34.15 -37.57 -21.29
CA GLY A 115 -34.74 -36.51 -20.46
C GLY A 115 -34.12 -36.38 -19.07
N THR A 116 -33.08 -37.15 -18.74
CA THR A 116 -32.44 -37.10 -17.42
C THR A 116 -31.54 -35.87 -17.28
N GLU A 117 -31.73 -35.09 -16.22
CA GLU A 117 -30.86 -33.95 -15.87
C GLU A 117 -29.56 -34.41 -15.18
N GLN A 118 -28.43 -34.08 -15.80
CA GLN A 118 -27.10 -34.13 -15.19
C GLN A 118 -26.60 -32.70 -14.91
N ASN A 119 -25.92 -32.48 -13.78
CA ASN A 119 -25.32 -31.19 -13.46
C ASN A 119 -23.79 -31.28 -13.56
N ALA A 120 -23.19 -30.26 -14.18
CA ALA A 120 -21.75 -30.12 -14.31
C ALA A 120 -21.33 -28.70 -13.89
N LEU A 121 -20.04 -28.51 -13.61
CA LEU A 121 -19.49 -27.25 -13.10
C LEU A 121 -18.55 -26.64 -14.14
N ALA A 122 -18.75 -25.36 -14.45
CA ALA A 122 -17.85 -24.61 -15.32
C ALA A 122 -17.85 -23.12 -14.95
N HIS A 123 -16.84 -22.39 -15.42
CA HIS A 123 -16.80 -20.94 -15.24
C HIS A 123 -17.96 -20.28 -16.03
N PRO A 124 -18.60 -19.20 -15.53
CA PRO A 124 -19.70 -18.52 -16.19
C PRO A 124 -19.45 -18.22 -17.69
N ALA A 125 -18.24 -17.73 -18.00
CA ALA A 125 -17.84 -17.43 -19.38
C ALA A 125 -17.76 -18.66 -20.31
N VAL A 126 -17.54 -19.87 -19.77
CA VAL A 126 -17.56 -21.12 -20.55
C VAL A 126 -19.01 -21.54 -20.79
N ILE A 127 -19.86 -21.46 -19.75
CA ILE A 127 -21.29 -21.77 -19.84
C ILE A 127 -21.96 -20.86 -20.87
N GLU A 128 -21.72 -19.55 -20.82
CA GLU A 128 -22.28 -18.57 -21.76
C GLU A 128 -21.87 -18.85 -23.21
N LYS A 129 -20.58 -19.18 -23.44
CA LYS A 129 -20.09 -19.59 -24.77
C LYS A 129 -20.76 -20.88 -25.25
N SER A 130 -20.90 -21.88 -24.38
CA SER A 130 -21.53 -23.16 -24.70
C SER A 130 -23.03 -23.05 -25.00
N ILE A 131 -23.76 -22.20 -24.27
CA ILE A 131 -25.17 -21.88 -24.52
C ILE A 131 -25.31 -21.15 -25.86
N SER A 132 -24.44 -20.17 -26.15
CA SER A 132 -24.47 -19.41 -27.40
C SER A 132 -24.19 -20.24 -28.66
N ALA A 133 -23.57 -21.42 -28.50
CA ALA A 133 -23.19 -22.32 -29.58
C ALA A 133 -24.24 -23.42 -29.89
N GLN A 134 -25.49 -23.29 -29.43
CA GLN A 134 -26.60 -24.25 -29.66
C GLN A 134 -26.31 -25.69 -29.20
N SER A 135 -25.48 -25.85 -28.17
CA SER A 135 -25.35 -27.14 -27.46
C SER A 135 -26.62 -27.39 -26.63
N ARG A 136 -27.01 -28.66 -26.37
CA ARG A 136 -28.10 -29.04 -25.43
C ARG A 136 -27.73 -28.74 -23.96
N ILE A 137 -27.23 -27.55 -23.70
CA ILE A 137 -26.72 -27.06 -22.42
C ILE A 137 -27.61 -25.90 -22.00
N GLU A 138 -28.15 -25.96 -20.78
CA GLU A 138 -29.04 -24.93 -20.25
C GLU A 138 -28.57 -24.45 -18.88
N SER A 139 -28.76 -23.16 -18.60
CA SER A 139 -28.40 -22.57 -17.31
C SER A 139 -29.32 -23.05 -16.20
N THR A 140 -28.77 -23.35 -15.03
CA THR A 140 -29.53 -23.55 -13.78
C THR A 140 -29.99 -22.19 -13.21
N PRO A 141 -30.97 -22.17 -12.28
CA PRO A 141 -31.44 -20.95 -11.60
C PRO A 141 -30.30 -20.17 -10.93
N LEU A 142 -30.44 -18.84 -10.89
CA LEU A 142 -29.45 -17.93 -10.30
C LEU A 142 -29.29 -18.16 -8.78
N LYS A 143 -28.04 -18.07 -8.31
CA LYS A 143 -27.66 -18.08 -6.89
C LYS A 143 -28.45 -17.00 -6.14
N ARG A 144 -29.04 -17.33 -4.98
CA ARG A 144 -29.69 -16.32 -4.12
C ARG A 144 -28.65 -15.29 -3.65
N THR A 145 -29.05 -14.03 -3.61
CA THR A 145 -28.21 -12.92 -3.15
C THR A 145 -27.88 -13.06 -1.66
N TYR A 146 -26.67 -12.62 -1.30
CA TYR A 146 -26.00 -12.77 0.01
C TYR A 146 -26.75 -12.15 1.22
N ASP A 147 -27.89 -11.48 1.01
CA ASP A 147 -28.64 -10.78 2.06
C ASP A 147 -29.61 -11.69 2.86
N GLU A 148 -29.72 -12.99 2.53
CA GLU A 148 -30.67 -13.92 3.20
C GLU A 148 -30.02 -15.02 4.05
N MET A 149 -28.69 -15.01 4.27
CA MET A 149 -28.03 -16.00 5.14
C MET A 149 -27.92 -15.50 6.58
N ASP A 150 -28.45 -16.30 7.52
CA ASP A 150 -28.47 -16.03 8.95
C ASP A 150 -27.10 -15.64 9.54
N SER A 151 -27.14 -14.71 10.49
CA SER A 151 -26.02 -13.95 11.05
C SER A 151 -24.98 -14.73 11.88
N GLU A 152 -24.96 -16.06 11.82
CA GLU A 152 -24.05 -16.90 12.62
C GLU A 152 -22.85 -17.48 11.86
N GLU A 153 -22.77 -17.28 10.53
CA GLU A 153 -21.65 -17.79 9.71
C GLU A 153 -20.62 -16.71 9.29
N ARG A 154 -20.34 -15.71 10.15
CA ARG A 154 -19.23 -14.78 9.90
C ARG A 154 -17.87 -15.45 10.15
N PRO A 155 -16.88 -15.31 9.26
CA PRO A 155 -15.56 -15.90 9.47
C PRO A 155 -14.85 -15.26 10.68
N CYS A 156 -14.24 -16.11 11.50
CA CYS A 156 -13.43 -15.71 12.64
C CYS A 156 -12.20 -14.91 12.18
N ALA A 157 -12.03 -13.70 12.71
CA ALA A 157 -10.90 -12.82 12.42
C ALA A 157 -9.51 -13.40 12.77
N ASN A 158 -9.45 -14.54 13.47
CA ASN A 158 -8.22 -15.26 13.82
C ASN A 158 -7.87 -16.42 12.87
N CYS A 159 -8.75 -16.77 11.92
CA CYS A 159 -8.49 -17.85 10.98
C CYS A 159 -7.87 -17.31 9.68
N SER A 160 -6.55 -17.11 9.69
CA SER A 160 -5.79 -16.83 8.47
C SER A 160 -5.74 -18.10 7.61
N PHE A 161 -6.52 -18.16 6.53
CA PHE A 161 -6.24 -19.12 5.47
C PHE A 161 -5.05 -18.58 4.66
N GLU A 162 -3.88 -19.20 4.84
CA GLU A 162 -2.85 -19.19 3.81
C GLU A 162 -3.44 -19.89 2.58
N ASN A 163 -3.86 -19.11 1.59
CA ASN A 163 -4.21 -19.67 0.28
C ASN A 163 -3.17 -19.26 -0.74
N PRO A 164 -1.97 -19.90 -0.75
CA PRO A 164 -0.94 -19.66 -1.77
C PRO A 164 -1.43 -19.93 -3.20
N ARG A 165 -2.61 -20.53 -3.38
CA ARG A 165 -3.25 -20.75 -4.68
C ARG A 165 -3.84 -19.46 -5.29
N LEU A 166 -4.16 -18.44 -4.50
CA LEU A 166 -4.76 -17.19 -5.01
C LEU A 166 -3.78 -16.40 -5.88
N LEU A 167 -2.57 -16.11 -5.39
CA LEU A 167 -1.60 -15.35 -6.19
C LEU A 167 -1.18 -16.12 -7.44
N HIS A 168 -0.86 -17.41 -7.32
CA HIS A 168 -0.44 -18.21 -8.48
C HIS A 168 -1.50 -18.17 -9.60
N ASN A 169 -2.78 -18.26 -9.24
CA ASN A 169 -3.88 -18.16 -10.20
C ASN A 169 -3.95 -16.76 -10.83
N VAL A 170 -3.82 -15.70 -10.04
CA VAL A 170 -3.77 -14.32 -10.57
C VAL A 170 -2.61 -14.15 -11.54
N LEU A 171 -1.41 -14.62 -11.21
CA LEU A 171 -0.24 -14.51 -12.09
C LEU A 171 -0.40 -15.34 -13.36
N ALA A 172 -1.04 -16.51 -13.29
CA ALA A 172 -1.34 -17.35 -14.45
C ALA A 172 -2.38 -16.70 -15.37
N MET A 173 -3.40 -16.05 -14.81
CA MET A 173 -4.46 -15.36 -15.55
C MET A 173 -4.10 -13.93 -15.98
N SER A 174 -2.99 -13.41 -15.47
CA SER A 174 -2.50 -12.07 -15.80
C SER A 174 -2.32 -11.89 -17.31
N PRO A 175 -2.65 -10.71 -17.89
CA PRO A 175 -2.27 -10.36 -19.26
C PRO A 175 -0.75 -10.31 -19.48
N TYR A 176 0.05 -10.43 -18.41
CA TYR A 176 1.50 -10.46 -18.42
C TYR A 176 2.08 -11.79 -17.90
N SER A 177 1.26 -12.84 -17.84
CA SER A 177 1.60 -14.15 -17.24
C SER A 177 2.92 -14.74 -17.76
N ARG A 178 3.18 -14.66 -19.07
CA ARG A 178 4.44 -15.15 -19.68
C ARG A 178 5.69 -14.51 -19.07
N LEU A 179 5.65 -13.20 -18.80
CA LEU A 179 6.75 -12.49 -18.15
C LEU A 179 6.83 -12.87 -16.67
N LEU A 180 5.69 -12.89 -15.98
CA LEU A 180 5.62 -13.15 -14.54
C LEU A 180 6.07 -14.58 -14.19
N GLN A 181 5.78 -15.57 -15.05
CA GLN A 181 6.24 -16.96 -14.91
C GLN A 181 7.75 -17.14 -15.02
N LYS A 182 8.48 -16.14 -15.53
CA LYS A 182 9.95 -16.15 -15.57
C LYS A 182 10.58 -15.61 -14.29
N ARG A 183 9.76 -15.21 -13.32
CA ARG A 183 10.18 -14.62 -12.05
C ARG A 183 9.63 -15.42 -10.90
N ASN A 184 10.34 -15.37 -9.78
CA ASN A 184 9.95 -16.01 -8.54
C ASN A 184 9.62 -14.93 -7.52
N TYR A 185 8.50 -15.12 -6.83
CA TYR A 185 8.06 -14.25 -5.77
C TYR A 185 7.84 -15.07 -4.51
N VAL A 186 8.28 -14.53 -3.38
CA VAL A 186 8.07 -15.11 -2.05
C VAL A 186 7.26 -14.13 -1.22
N GLU A 187 6.33 -14.63 -0.42
CA GLU A 187 5.57 -13.76 0.48
C GLU A 187 6.51 -13.10 1.51
N LEU A 188 6.22 -11.85 1.87
CA LEU A 188 6.94 -11.09 2.87
C LEU A 188 6.92 -11.85 4.22
N SER A 189 8.08 -12.31 4.67
CA SER A 189 8.22 -13.05 5.92
C SER A 189 8.42 -12.14 7.13
N THR A 190 8.24 -12.69 8.33
CA THR A 190 8.55 -12.01 9.60
C THR A 190 10.01 -11.56 9.69
N GLU A 191 10.97 -12.33 9.16
CA GLU A 191 12.39 -11.96 9.09
C GLU A 191 12.58 -10.65 8.30
N TYR A 192 11.93 -10.53 7.15
CA TYR A 192 12.01 -9.30 6.35
C TYR A 192 11.26 -8.15 7.01
N CYS A 193 10.15 -8.41 7.71
CA CYS A 193 9.47 -7.39 8.50
C CYS A 193 10.37 -6.80 9.59
N GLU A 194 11.14 -7.64 10.28
CA GLU A 194 12.11 -7.21 11.28
C GLU A 194 13.22 -6.35 10.64
N LEU A 195 13.83 -6.82 9.55
CA LEU A 195 14.87 -6.07 8.83
C LEU A 195 14.38 -4.72 8.30
N LEU A 196 13.13 -4.65 7.81
CA LEU A 196 12.51 -3.39 7.38
C LEU A 196 12.32 -2.40 8.55
N ASN A 197 12.25 -2.88 9.79
CA ASN A 197 12.03 -2.03 10.96
C ASN A 197 13.31 -1.63 11.72
N TYR A 198 14.50 -2.00 11.24
CA TYR A 198 15.78 -1.56 11.83
C TYR A 198 15.87 -0.03 11.96
N ASP A 199 16.33 0.50 13.10
CA ASP A 199 16.42 1.95 13.33
C ASP A 199 17.51 2.59 12.45
N TRP A 200 17.09 3.41 11.49
CA TRP A 200 17.98 4.08 10.53
C TRP A 200 18.91 5.13 11.14
N THR A 201 18.70 5.52 12.41
CA THR A 201 19.66 6.33 13.16
C THR A 201 20.95 5.56 13.40
N PHE A 202 20.84 4.26 13.68
CA PHE A 202 21.97 3.36 13.95
C PHE A 202 22.40 2.59 12.71
N PHE A 203 21.46 2.27 11.82
CA PHE A 203 21.70 1.50 10.60
C PHE A 203 21.25 2.27 9.35
N PRO A 204 21.92 3.40 9.00
CA PRO A 204 21.46 4.26 7.92
C PRO A 204 21.41 3.56 6.57
N HIS A 205 22.33 2.63 6.27
CA HIS A 205 22.36 1.88 5.00
C HIS A 205 21.09 1.03 4.76
N MET A 206 20.33 0.70 5.82
CA MET A 206 19.09 -0.08 5.70
C MET A 206 17.99 0.62 4.90
N LYS A 207 18.12 1.94 4.65
CA LYS A 207 17.25 2.65 3.71
C LYS A 207 17.38 2.12 2.27
N TYR A 208 18.58 1.70 1.86
CA TYR A 208 18.83 1.15 0.53
C TYR A 208 18.34 -0.29 0.44
N PHE A 209 18.53 -1.08 1.50
CA PHE A 209 17.90 -2.39 1.66
C PHE A 209 16.39 -2.28 1.46
N ALA A 210 15.71 -1.41 2.21
CA ALA A 210 14.26 -1.27 2.20
C ALA A 210 13.72 -0.88 0.82
N ALA A 211 14.34 0.12 0.18
CA ALA A 211 13.96 0.53 -1.17
C ALA A 211 14.15 -0.62 -2.18
N GLN A 212 15.29 -1.31 -2.16
CA GLN A 212 15.56 -2.40 -3.10
C GLN A 212 14.65 -3.61 -2.87
N LEU A 213 14.34 -3.96 -1.61
CA LEU A 213 13.51 -5.10 -1.26
C LEU A 213 12.09 -4.94 -1.79
N LEU A 214 11.51 -3.74 -1.62
CA LEU A 214 10.12 -3.45 -2.00
C LEU A 214 9.96 -3.12 -3.49
N ALA A 215 11.05 -2.79 -4.20
CA ALA A 215 10.98 -2.50 -5.63
C ALA A 215 10.67 -3.75 -6.44
N GLY A 216 9.57 -3.69 -7.21
CA GLY A 216 9.06 -4.82 -7.99
C GLY A 216 8.22 -5.80 -7.18
N SER A 217 7.87 -5.49 -5.92
CA SER A 217 6.99 -6.34 -5.13
C SER A 217 5.57 -6.39 -5.72
N ILE A 218 4.90 -7.51 -5.57
CA ILE A 218 3.48 -7.67 -5.89
C ILE A 218 2.65 -7.44 -4.63
N ILE A 219 1.69 -6.55 -4.71
CA ILE A 219 0.73 -6.24 -3.65
C ILE A 219 -0.62 -6.79 -4.12
N HIS A 220 -1.16 -7.77 -3.38
CA HIS A 220 -2.36 -8.50 -3.75
C HIS A 220 -3.41 -8.35 -2.65
N ASN A 221 -4.58 -7.81 -3.00
CA ASN A 221 -5.72 -7.70 -2.10
C ASN A 221 -6.66 -8.89 -2.28
N ALA A 222 -6.75 -9.74 -1.27
CA ALA A 222 -7.57 -10.94 -1.34
C ALA A 222 -9.09 -10.67 -1.29
N VAL A 223 -9.54 -9.49 -0.85
CA VAL A 223 -10.97 -9.16 -0.75
C VAL A 223 -11.59 -8.92 -2.12
N ASN A 224 -10.91 -8.15 -2.97
CA ASN A 224 -11.40 -7.77 -4.29
C ASN A 224 -10.58 -8.38 -5.44
N ASN A 225 -9.60 -9.23 -5.11
CA ASN A 225 -8.68 -9.90 -6.03
C ASN A 225 -7.81 -8.94 -6.88
N GLU A 226 -7.79 -7.65 -6.54
CA GLU A 226 -6.96 -6.68 -7.24
C GLU A 226 -5.50 -6.92 -6.93
N THR A 227 -4.65 -6.77 -7.95
CA THR A 227 -3.22 -7.08 -7.81
C THR A 227 -2.39 -6.07 -8.56
N VAL A 228 -1.38 -5.51 -7.90
CA VAL A 228 -0.52 -4.48 -8.49
C VAL A 228 0.94 -4.81 -8.28
N MET A 229 1.77 -4.53 -9.28
CA MET A 229 3.23 -4.50 -9.11
C MET A 229 3.68 -3.10 -8.73
N ALA A 230 4.40 -2.97 -7.63
CA ALA A 230 5.07 -1.73 -7.22
C ALA A 230 6.37 -1.54 -8.02
N ASN A 231 6.26 -1.10 -9.27
CA ASN A 231 7.38 -0.94 -10.21
C ASN A 231 8.49 -0.05 -9.64
N THR A 232 8.14 1.07 -9.00
CA THR A 232 9.11 1.99 -8.39
C THR A 232 8.63 2.42 -7.02
N VAL A 233 9.55 2.40 -6.05
CA VAL A 233 9.30 2.79 -4.66
C VAL A 233 10.31 3.84 -4.19
N GLU A 234 9.85 4.73 -3.33
CA GLU A 234 10.68 5.74 -2.66
C GLU A 234 10.50 5.63 -1.15
N VAL A 235 11.60 5.48 -0.40
CA VAL A 235 11.50 5.34 1.05
C VAL A 235 11.86 6.64 1.78
N TYR A 236 11.17 6.87 2.90
CA TYR A 236 11.25 8.08 3.72
C TYR A 236 11.34 7.70 5.19
N GLY A 237 12.37 8.18 5.91
CA GLY A 237 12.50 7.89 7.34
C GLY A 237 11.40 8.57 8.14
N ARG A 238 10.97 8.00 9.28
CA ARG A 238 9.88 8.58 10.10
C ARG A 238 10.31 9.64 11.10
N LYS A 239 11.57 9.73 11.48
CA LYS A 239 12.05 10.69 12.49
C LYS A 239 12.71 11.89 11.82
N LYS A 240 12.52 13.09 12.38
CA LYS A 240 13.00 14.37 11.80
C LYS A 240 14.52 14.41 11.59
N ASN A 241 15.25 13.85 12.55
CA ASN A 241 16.71 13.78 12.55
C ASN A 241 17.25 12.76 11.54
N VAL A 242 16.44 11.77 11.14
CA VAL A 242 16.77 10.77 10.12
C VAL A 242 16.41 11.29 8.73
N ASP A 243 15.22 11.87 8.58
CA ASP A 243 14.74 12.40 7.32
C ASP A 243 13.84 13.63 7.51
N LEU A 244 14.23 14.74 6.89
CA LEU A 244 13.45 15.97 6.96
C LEU A 244 12.17 15.89 6.11
N HIS A 245 12.07 14.90 5.22
CA HIS A 245 10.93 14.62 4.35
C HIS A 245 9.99 13.54 4.88
N ARG A 246 10.15 13.16 6.15
CA ARG A 246 9.23 12.23 6.83
C ARG A 246 7.76 12.58 6.64
N GLU A 247 6.92 11.56 6.72
CA GLU A 247 5.50 11.72 6.91
C GLU A 247 5.20 12.56 8.18
N PRO A 248 4.29 13.55 8.11
CA PRO A 248 3.89 14.31 9.29
C PRO A 248 3.12 13.43 10.27
N PHE A 249 3.38 13.59 11.56
CA PHE A 249 2.66 12.93 12.66
C PHE A 249 2.21 13.96 13.70
N GLY A 250 1.31 13.56 14.60
CA GLY A 250 0.77 14.40 15.67
C GLY A 250 -0.69 14.81 15.42
N THR A 251 -1.08 15.98 15.93
CA THR A 251 -2.47 16.46 15.84
C THR A 251 -2.56 17.73 15.01
N LYS A 252 -3.57 17.82 14.14
CA LYS A 252 -3.93 19.03 13.41
C LYS A 252 -5.38 19.39 13.74
N LYS A 253 -5.60 20.59 14.30
CA LYS A 253 -6.93 21.05 14.76
C LYS A 253 -7.61 20.01 15.67
N ASN A 254 -6.89 19.51 16.67
CA ASN A 254 -7.32 18.47 17.63
C ASN A 254 -7.61 17.08 17.06
N ASN A 255 -7.51 16.87 15.75
CA ASN A 255 -7.61 15.55 15.14
C ASN A 255 -6.22 14.94 14.94
N ALA A 256 -6.06 13.67 15.27
CA ALA A 256 -4.86 12.93 14.92
C ALA A 256 -4.67 12.96 13.39
N ILE A 257 -3.46 13.25 12.96
CA ILE A 257 -3.10 13.17 11.54
C ILE A 257 -3.15 11.70 11.15
N ILE A 258 -3.89 11.38 10.08
CA ILE A 258 -3.90 10.03 9.51
C ILE A 258 -2.49 9.73 8.98
N THR A 259 -1.93 8.59 9.39
CA THR A 259 -0.58 8.17 9.03
C THR A 259 -0.58 6.77 8.45
N SER A 260 0.51 6.40 7.80
CA SER A 260 0.78 5.03 7.35
C SER A 260 1.33 4.13 8.46
N LEU A 261 1.34 4.56 9.73
CA LEU A 261 1.87 3.76 10.82
C LEU A 261 1.12 2.42 10.92
N PRO A 262 1.82 1.31 11.20
CA PRO A 262 1.16 0.06 11.51
C PRO A 262 0.16 0.24 12.66
N PRO A 263 -1.05 -0.29 12.53
CA PRO A 263 -2.06 -0.13 13.55
C PRO A 263 -1.70 -0.96 14.80
N PRO A 264 -2.23 -0.60 15.99
CA PRO A 264 -1.84 -1.25 17.27
C PRO A 264 -2.46 -2.64 17.48
N HIS A 265 -2.97 -3.29 16.43
CA HIS A 265 -3.53 -4.64 16.49
C HIS A 265 -2.71 -5.60 15.63
N LYS A 266 -2.92 -6.90 15.81
CA LYS A 266 -2.22 -7.93 15.04
C LYS A 266 -2.56 -7.80 13.55
N SER A 267 -1.57 -7.41 12.75
CA SER A 267 -1.62 -7.40 11.29
C SER A 267 -1.01 -8.69 10.72
N ARG A 268 -1.20 -8.91 9.41
CA ARG A 268 -0.58 -10.02 8.67
C ARG A 268 0.95 -9.97 8.74
N TYR A 269 1.51 -8.77 8.59
CA TYR A 269 2.94 -8.50 8.64
C TYR A 269 3.25 -7.65 9.89
N PRO A 270 4.02 -8.17 10.86
CA PRO A 270 4.38 -7.41 12.05
C PRO A 270 5.06 -6.10 11.66
N ASP A 271 4.56 -4.98 12.18
CA ASP A 271 5.15 -3.64 11.97
C ASP A 271 5.31 -3.23 10.49
N VAL A 272 4.55 -3.84 9.58
CA VAL A 272 4.49 -3.47 8.16
C VAL A 272 3.03 -3.38 7.73
N TRP A 273 2.67 -2.26 7.11
CA TRP A 273 1.29 -1.90 6.84
C TRP A 273 1.12 -1.30 5.45
N PRO A 274 0.63 -2.06 4.46
CA PRO A 274 0.19 -1.50 3.18
C PRO A 274 -1.11 -0.73 3.38
N THR A 275 -1.17 0.51 2.91
CA THR A 275 -2.37 1.36 3.01
C THR A 275 -2.41 2.37 1.87
N THR A 276 -3.56 3.00 1.66
CA THR A 276 -3.66 4.21 0.85
C THR A 276 -3.92 5.42 1.73
N LEU A 277 -3.14 6.48 1.56
CA LEU A 277 -3.34 7.75 2.25
C LEU A 277 -3.88 8.81 1.28
N SER A 278 -4.87 9.56 1.75
CA SER A 278 -5.38 10.75 1.03
C SER A 278 -4.65 12.01 1.52
N ASN A 279 -4.18 12.82 0.59
CA ASN A 279 -3.64 14.16 0.87
C ASN A 279 -4.02 15.14 -0.25
N ASN A 280 -3.53 16.37 -0.15
CA ASN A 280 -3.82 17.43 -1.13
C ASN A 280 -3.38 17.11 -2.56
N ASP A 281 -2.37 16.24 -2.74
CA ASP A 281 -1.95 15.80 -4.08
C ASP A 281 -2.82 14.63 -4.59
N GLY A 282 -3.63 13.98 -3.75
CA GLY A 282 -4.45 12.82 -4.10
C GLY A 282 -4.18 11.60 -3.23
N LEU A 283 -4.69 10.45 -3.69
CA LEU A 283 -4.49 9.14 -3.04
C LEU A 283 -3.07 8.63 -3.32
N LYS A 284 -2.39 8.09 -2.30
CA LYS A 284 -1.03 7.56 -2.41
C LYS A 284 -0.96 6.16 -1.82
N LEU A 285 -0.49 5.18 -2.60
CA LEU A 285 -0.23 3.82 -2.13
C LEU A 285 1.09 3.80 -1.36
N ILE A 286 1.05 3.38 -0.11
CA ILE A 286 2.17 3.44 0.83
C ILE A 286 2.29 2.12 1.57
N ILE A 287 3.52 1.64 1.76
CA ILE A 287 3.85 0.59 2.73
C ILE A 287 4.52 1.28 3.91
N GLY A 288 3.81 1.43 5.02
CA GLY A 288 4.32 2.04 6.23
C GLY A 288 4.91 1.02 7.19
N THR A 289 5.98 1.41 7.88
CA THR A 289 6.61 0.62 8.96
C THR A 289 6.75 1.48 10.20
N GLN A 290 7.37 1.00 11.28
CA GLN A 290 7.68 1.83 12.45
C GLN A 290 8.82 2.82 12.17
N THR A 291 9.76 2.45 11.30
CA THR A 291 10.97 3.26 11.03
C THR A 291 10.87 4.13 9.79
N PHE A 292 10.11 3.72 8.78
CA PHE A 292 10.01 4.45 7.51
C PHE A 292 8.63 4.28 6.86
N ASN A 293 8.43 4.97 5.73
CA ASN A 293 7.32 4.70 4.81
C ASN A 293 7.85 4.60 3.36
N ALA A 294 7.41 3.60 2.62
CA ALA A 294 7.66 3.45 1.18
C ALA A 294 6.47 3.99 0.39
N LEU A 295 6.68 5.05 -0.38
CA LEU A 295 5.72 5.54 -1.36
C LEU A 295 5.91 4.77 -2.68
N VAL A 296 4.84 4.19 -3.20
CA VAL A 296 4.84 3.63 -4.56
C VAL A 296 4.67 4.78 -5.55
N THR A 297 5.69 5.02 -6.38
CA THR A 297 5.72 6.10 -7.38
C THR A 297 5.60 5.60 -8.82
N SER A 298 5.55 4.29 -9.01
CA SER A 298 5.05 3.69 -10.24
C SER A 298 4.46 2.33 -9.96
N ALA A 299 3.30 2.05 -10.57
CA ALA A 299 2.59 0.80 -10.37
C ALA A 299 1.85 0.35 -11.63
N LEU A 300 1.69 -0.97 -11.82
CA LEU A 300 0.91 -1.55 -12.91
C LEU A 300 0.01 -2.66 -12.36
N ARG A 301 -1.28 -2.66 -12.74
CA ARG A 301 -2.20 -3.76 -12.39
C ARG A 301 -1.78 -5.03 -13.11
N LEU A 302 -1.77 -6.14 -12.39
CA LEU A 302 -1.41 -7.45 -12.91
C LEU A 302 -2.64 -8.31 -13.21
N ASP A 303 -3.78 -8.01 -12.62
CA ASP A 303 -5.04 -8.70 -12.87
C ASP A 303 -5.82 -8.14 -14.07
N GLU A 304 -5.50 -6.91 -14.51
CA GLU A 304 -6.13 -6.26 -15.67
C GLU A 304 -5.10 -5.49 -16.52
N ALA A 305 -5.27 -5.49 -17.84
CA ALA A 305 -4.43 -4.75 -18.77
C ALA A 305 -4.79 -3.25 -18.77
N THR A 306 -4.30 -2.52 -17.76
CA THR A 306 -4.50 -1.08 -17.62
C THR A 306 -3.22 -0.29 -17.88
N ARG A 307 -3.38 1.02 -18.05
CA ARG A 307 -2.23 1.94 -18.15
C ARG A 307 -1.50 2.00 -16.80
N PRO A 308 -0.15 1.94 -16.77
CA PRO A 308 0.60 2.11 -15.53
C PRO A 308 0.28 3.46 -14.87
N ASN A 309 0.25 3.48 -13.54
CA ASN A 309 0.28 4.73 -12.78
C ASN A 309 1.74 5.15 -12.61
N VAL A 310 2.07 6.40 -12.94
CA VAL A 310 3.42 6.97 -12.79
C VAL A 310 3.33 8.30 -12.05
N GLY A 311 4.14 8.45 -11.00
CA GLY A 311 4.08 9.52 -10.02
C GLY A 311 3.56 9.02 -8.67
N GLY A 312 3.57 9.90 -7.67
CA GLY A 312 3.19 9.54 -6.30
C GLY A 312 1.69 9.37 -6.06
N MET A 313 0.83 9.50 -7.09
CA MET A 313 -0.61 9.28 -6.98
C MET A 313 -0.98 7.88 -7.45
N THR A 314 -1.88 7.22 -6.73
CA THR A 314 -2.53 5.97 -7.15
C THR A 314 -3.98 6.24 -7.52
N THR A 315 -4.44 5.66 -8.63
CA THR A 315 -5.85 5.72 -9.06
C THR A 315 -6.43 4.35 -9.35
N ASN A 316 -5.59 3.37 -9.65
CA ASN A 316 -5.99 2.05 -10.10
C ASN A 316 -5.81 0.97 -9.03
N PHE A 317 -5.29 1.27 -7.84
CA PHE A 317 -5.22 0.33 -6.72
C PHE A 317 -5.31 1.11 -5.42
N VAL A 318 -6.44 0.95 -4.72
CA VAL A 318 -6.78 1.74 -3.54
C VAL A 318 -7.20 0.81 -2.41
N LEU A 319 -6.47 0.89 -1.31
CA LEU A 319 -6.79 0.14 -0.10
C LEU A 319 -7.77 0.96 0.75
N MET A 320 -9.06 0.74 0.50
CA MET A 320 -10.15 1.40 1.21
C MET A 320 -10.40 0.71 2.55
N GLY A 321 -10.03 1.40 3.64
CA GLY A 321 -10.29 0.92 4.99
C GLY A 321 -9.30 -0.12 5.51
N ILE A 322 -9.50 -0.50 6.78
CA ILE A 322 -8.60 -1.39 7.51
C ILE A 322 -8.70 -2.82 6.98
N GLU A 323 -9.90 -3.30 6.65
CA GLU A 323 -10.12 -4.67 6.15
C GLU A 323 -9.34 -4.94 4.86
N SER A 324 -9.41 -4.01 3.90
CA SER A 324 -8.66 -4.07 2.63
C SER A 324 -7.15 -4.14 2.86
N SER A 325 -6.64 -3.43 3.87
CA SER A 325 -5.23 -3.45 4.23
C SER A 325 -4.83 -4.74 4.95
N LEU A 326 -5.71 -5.29 5.81
CA LEU A 326 -5.51 -6.58 6.50
C LEU A 326 -5.55 -7.78 5.54
N SER A 327 -6.37 -7.72 4.50
CA SER A 327 -6.46 -8.74 3.45
C SER A 327 -5.38 -8.60 2.38
N THR A 328 -4.50 -7.61 2.49
CA THR A 328 -3.44 -7.38 1.52
C THR A 328 -2.18 -8.17 1.87
N SER A 329 -1.68 -8.90 0.88
CA SER A 329 -0.43 -9.64 0.93
C SER A 329 0.63 -8.95 0.06
N ILE A 330 1.89 -9.02 0.49
CA ILE A 330 3.05 -8.45 -0.21
C ILE A 330 3.97 -9.60 -0.58
N HIS A 331 4.32 -9.71 -1.85
CA HIS A 331 5.21 -10.72 -2.38
C HIS A 331 6.43 -10.08 -3.01
N LEU A 332 7.61 -10.48 -2.54
CA LEU A 332 8.89 -9.93 -2.88
C LEU A 332 9.52 -10.72 -4.02
N ASP A 333 10.11 -10.02 -4.97
CA ASP A 333 10.88 -10.63 -6.05
C ASP A 333 12.22 -11.18 -5.53
N GLU A 334 12.57 -12.42 -5.90
CA GLU A 334 13.81 -13.06 -5.42
C GLU A 334 15.10 -12.35 -5.84
N GLU A 335 15.15 -11.73 -7.03
CA GLU A 335 16.31 -10.98 -7.48
C GLU A 335 16.47 -9.70 -6.65
N SER A 336 15.35 -9.01 -6.39
CA SER A 336 15.30 -7.86 -5.48
C SER A 336 15.75 -8.23 -4.06
N ILE A 337 15.33 -9.39 -3.53
CA ILE A 337 15.77 -9.90 -2.21
C ILE A 337 17.28 -10.09 -2.18
N LYS A 338 17.85 -10.81 -3.17
CA LYS A 338 19.30 -11.10 -3.21
C LYS A 338 20.11 -9.81 -3.22
N LYS A 339 19.69 -8.82 -4.02
CA LYS A 339 20.35 -7.52 -4.08
C LYS A 339 20.13 -6.71 -2.80
N ALA A 340 18.96 -6.75 -2.19
CA ALA A 340 18.70 -6.09 -0.93
C ALA A 340 19.63 -6.63 0.17
N LYS A 341 19.76 -7.96 0.30
CA LYS A 341 20.67 -8.59 1.27
C LYS A 341 22.11 -8.11 1.11
N SER A 342 22.64 -8.02 -0.11
CA SER A 342 23.99 -7.48 -0.32
C SER A 342 24.14 -6.01 0.11
N LEU A 343 23.07 -5.20 0.01
CA LEU A 343 23.07 -3.82 0.49
C LEU A 343 23.02 -3.74 2.03
N ALA A 344 22.34 -4.68 2.68
CA ALA A 344 22.29 -4.77 4.14
C ALA A 344 23.64 -5.17 4.75
N GLU A 345 24.40 -6.03 4.06
CA GLU A 345 25.73 -6.45 4.51
C GLU A 345 26.79 -5.33 4.38
N ASN A 346 26.61 -4.40 3.44
CA ASN A 346 27.53 -3.29 3.21
C ASN A 346 27.13 -2.03 3.99
N VAL A 347 27.62 -1.89 5.22
CA VAL A 347 27.32 -0.75 6.10
C VAL A 347 27.74 0.61 5.55
N ASN A 348 28.68 0.65 4.61
CA ASN A 348 29.19 1.87 3.96
C ASN A 348 28.46 2.20 2.66
N GLU A 349 27.42 1.45 2.30
CA GLU A 349 26.68 1.70 1.08
C GLU A 349 25.94 3.04 1.15
N THR A 350 26.01 3.80 0.06
CA THR A 350 25.39 5.11 -0.07
C THR A 350 24.43 5.20 -1.26
N SER A 351 24.32 4.14 -2.06
CA SER A 351 23.46 4.08 -3.24
C SER A 351 22.91 2.66 -3.50
N LEU A 352 21.81 2.56 -4.25
CA LEU A 352 21.19 1.29 -4.66
C LEU A 352 21.95 0.61 -5.81
N SER A 353 22.68 1.40 -6.59
CA SER A 353 23.48 0.98 -7.74
C SER A 353 24.54 2.04 -8.02
N LYS A 354 25.60 1.66 -8.74
CA LYS A 354 26.58 2.59 -9.30
C LYS A 354 26.17 3.12 -10.68
N THR A 355 25.13 2.55 -11.28
CA THR A 355 24.51 3.04 -12.54
C THR A 355 23.27 3.87 -12.24
N ASN A 356 22.92 4.78 -13.15
CA ASN A 356 21.70 5.60 -13.09
C ASN A 356 21.52 6.29 -11.72
N ILE A 357 22.60 6.83 -11.16
CA ILE A 357 22.63 7.38 -9.79
C ILE A 357 21.58 8.49 -9.62
N MET A 358 21.48 9.40 -10.59
CA MET A 358 20.48 10.47 -10.55
C MET A 358 19.04 9.95 -10.51
N ASP A 359 18.79 8.79 -11.12
CA ASP A 359 17.47 8.15 -11.09
C ASP A 359 17.15 7.48 -9.74
N GLN A 360 18.09 7.46 -8.80
CA GLN A 360 17.83 6.97 -7.43
C GLN A 360 17.43 8.11 -6.48
N LEU A 361 17.50 9.37 -6.93
CA LEU A 361 16.98 10.52 -6.19
C LEU A 361 15.45 10.48 -6.16
N ARG A 362 14.89 10.79 -5.00
CA ARG A 362 13.43 10.85 -4.78
C ARG A 362 12.78 12.01 -5.55
N GLN A 363 11.48 11.90 -5.82
CA GLN A 363 10.66 12.93 -6.48
C GLN A 363 10.33 14.13 -5.57
N LEU A 364 11.34 14.71 -4.96
CA LEU A 364 11.20 15.84 -4.04
C LEU A 364 11.04 17.16 -4.79
N ARG A 365 10.25 18.05 -4.20
CA ARG A 365 9.96 19.40 -4.73
C ARG A 365 10.36 20.51 -3.77
N THR A 366 10.91 20.16 -2.60
CA THR A 366 11.19 21.08 -1.51
C THR A 366 12.47 20.74 -0.76
N LYS A 367 12.95 21.67 0.07
CA LYS A 367 14.09 21.52 0.98
C LYS A 367 15.40 21.09 0.28
N PHE A 368 15.67 21.59 -0.92
CA PHE A 368 16.93 21.36 -1.64
C PHE A 368 18.18 21.79 -0.86
N HIS A 369 18.03 22.63 0.17
CA HIS A 369 19.14 23.00 1.06
C HIS A 369 19.53 21.94 2.11
N VAL A 370 18.91 20.76 2.15
CA VAL A 370 19.24 19.73 3.15
C VAL A 370 19.76 18.45 2.51
N SER A 371 20.71 17.78 3.19
CA SER A 371 21.36 16.57 2.69
C SER A 371 20.40 15.40 2.47
N SER A 372 19.37 15.25 3.31
CA SER A 372 18.37 14.17 3.15
C SER A 372 17.56 14.27 1.85
N SER A 373 17.53 15.44 1.20
CA SER A 373 16.92 15.60 -0.13
C SER A 373 17.64 14.82 -1.24
N TYR A 374 18.89 14.42 -0.98
CA TYR A 374 19.77 13.78 -1.95
C TYR A 374 20.03 12.30 -1.62
N TYR A 375 19.26 11.72 -0.70
CA TYR A 375 19.31 10.28 -0.45
C TYR A 375 18.86 9.50 -1.68
N LEU A 376 19.71 8.55 -2.08
CA LEU A 376 19.54 7.69 -3.25
C LEU A 376 18.63 6.49 -2.92
N CYS A 377 17.41 6.78 -2.49
CA CYS A 377 16.47 5.82 -1.91
C CYS A 377 15.23 5.58 -2.77
N ARG A 378 15.34 5.82 -4.08
CA ARG A 378 14.35 5.45 -5.09
C ARG A 378 14.82 4.23 -5.88
N ALA A 379 14.07 3.14 -5.81
CA ALA A 379 14.42 1.90 -6.47
C ALA A 379 13.31 1.47 -7.43
N SER A 380 13.71 0.89 -8.56
CA SER A 380 12.79 0.28 -9.53
C SER A 380 13.03 -1.22 -9.61
N GLY A 381 11.94 -1.96 -9.82
CA GLY A 381 11.95 -3.42 -9.88
C GLY A 381 12.66 -3.94 -11.14
N PRO A 382 12.98 -5.24 -11.20
CA PRO A 382 13.80 -5.79 -12.27
C PRO A 382 13.17 -5.68 -13.67
N ILE A 383 11.84 -5.74 -13.78
CA ILE A 383 11.12 -5.56 -15.05
C ILE A 383 11.25 -4.12 -15.57
N THR A 384 11.28 -3.13 -14.68
CA THR A 384 11.31 -1.70 -14.99
C THR A 384 12.66 -1.06 -14.67
N LYS A 385 13.75 -1.83 -14.76
CA LYS A 385 15.12 -1.40 -14.44
C LYS A 385 15.72 -0.41 -15.44
N SER A 386 15.17 -0.36 -16.66
CA SER A 386 15.61 0.58 -17.69
C SER A 386 15.30 2.02 -17.27
N HIS A 387 16.22 2.94 -17.54
CA HIS A 387 16.03 4.36 -17.25
C HIS A 387 14.77 4.95 -17.93
N GLN A 388 14.32 4.36 -19.04
CA GLN A 388 13.09 4.76 -19.73
C GLN A 388 11.82 4.46 -18.92
N CYS A 389 11.87 3.48 -18.01
CA CYS A 389 10.77 3.10 -17.13
C CYS A 389 10.80 3.84 -15.78
N HIS A 390 11.79 4.70 -15.54
CA HIS A 390 11.91 5.41 -14.29
C HIS A 390 11.10 6.71 -14.33
N PRO A 391 10.24 6.97 -13.32
CA PRO A 391 9.53 8.23 -13.24
C PRO A 391 10.49 9.44 -13.23
N TYR A 392 10.24 10.43 -14.08
CA TYR A 392 10.99 11.68 -14.06
C TYR A 392 10.77 12.45 -12.75
N SER A 393 11.82 13.13 -12.30
CA SER A 393 11.81 14.07 -11.18
C SER A 393 12.38 15.41 -11.63
N VAL A 394 12.39 16.41 -10.74
CA VAL A 394 13.10 17.68 -11.03
C VAL A 394 14.58 17.45 -11.37
N PHE A 395 15.21 16.43 -10.79
CA PHE A 395 16.63 16.13 -10.98
C PHE A 395 16.93 15.41 -12.31
N THR A 396 15.94 14.73 -12.89
CA THR A 396 16.13 13.89 -14.09
C THR A 396 15.40 14.42 -15.31
N LEU A 397 14.50 15.40 -15.16
CA LEU A 397 13.74 16.01 -16.25
C LEU A 397 14.64 16.57 -17.36
N HIS A 398 15.86 17.01 -17.04
CA HIS A 398 16.81 17.50 -18.05
C HIS A 398 17.17 16.46 -19.11
N ASN A 399 17.04 15.16 -18.80
CA ASN A 399 17.30 14.09 -19.77
C ASN A 399 16.13 13.85 -20.73
N PHE A 400 14.96 14.44 -20.46
CA PHE A 400 13.78 14.31 -21.32
C PHE A 400 13.85 15.26 -22.53
N ASP A 401 13.34 14.80 -23.68
CA ASP A 401 13.22 15.54 -24.95
C ASP A 401 14.45 16.41 -25.29
N ARG A 402 15.63 15.78 -25.28
CA ARG A 402 16.93 16.41 -25.62
C ARG A 402 17.30 17.64 -24.76
N GLY A 403 16.77 17.74 -23.54
CA GLY A 403 17.13 18.80 -22.61
C GLY A 403 16.57 20.18 -22.95
N ARG A 404 15.43 20.23 -23.64
CA ARG A 404 14.75 21.49 -24.05
C ARG A 404 14.20 22.34 -22.91
N ASN A 405 14.40 21.95 -21.65
CA ASN A 405 14.02 22.74 -20.49
C ASN A 405 15.28 23.21 -19.73
N PRO A 406 15.76 24.44 -19.99
CA PRO A 406 16.98 24.96 -19.34
C PRO A 406 16.85 25.02 -17.82
N ALA A 407 15.66 25.30 -17.28
CA ALA A 407 15.47 25.30 -15.82
C ALA A 407 15.64 23.91 -15.19
N ALA A 408 15.37 22.83 -15.93
CA ALA A 408 15.65 21.47 -15.45
C ALA A 408 17.16 21.19 -15.33
N LYS A 409 17.99 21.86 -16.16
CA LYS A 409 19.47 21.75 -16.11
C LYS A 409 20.01 22.17 -14.74
N ILE A 410 19.41 23.19 -14.11
CA ILE A 410 19.82 23.67 -12.78
C ILE A 410 19.62 22.59 -11.72
N PHE A 411 18.48 21.90 -11.71
CA PHE A 411 18.25 20.81 -10.75
C PHE A 411 19.17 19.63 -11.01
N ALA A 412 19.41 19.26 -12.27
CA ALA A 412 20.35 18.21 -12.62
C ALA A 412 21.78 18.55 -12.12
N ASP A 413 22.24 19.77 -12.36
CA ASP A 413 23.56 20.25 -11.89
C ASP A 413 23.65 20.27 -10.36
N ILE A 414 22.61 20.78 -9.68
CA ILE A 414 22.51 20.75 -8.22
C ILE A 414 22.61 19.32 -7.68
N GLY A 415 21.86 18.38 -8.26
CA GLY A 415 21.91 16.98 -7.85
C GLY A 415 23.30 16.36 -8.04
N VAL A 416 23.92 16.60 -9.18
CA VAL A 416 25.30 16.14 -9.46
C VAL A 416 26.31 16.77 -8.51
N SER A 417 26.23 18.09 -8.28
CA SER A 417 27.13 18.84 -7.41
C SER A 417 27.04 18.33 -5.97
N VAL A 418 25.83 18.11 -5.44
CA VAL A 418 25.65 17.59 -4.07
C VAL A 418 26.12 16.15 -3.94
N LEU A 419 25.81 15.28 -4.90
CA LEU A 419 26.23 13.88 -4.84
C LEU A 419 27.75 13.72 -4.97
N LYS A 420 28.44 14.61 -5.70
CA LYS A 420 29.90 14.56 -5.84
C LYS A 420 30.65 15.26 -4.70
N ASN A 421 30.14 16.39 -4.24
CA ASN A 421 30.89 17.32 -3.39
C ASN A 421 30.33 17.42 -1.96
N GLY A 422 29.18 16.81 -1.66
CA GLY A 422 28.56 16.85 -0.34
C GLY A 422 28.33 18.29 0.14
N ASP A 423 28.84 18.61 1.34
CA ASP A 423 28.71 19.94 1.95
C ASP A 423 29.45 21.06 1.19
N GLN A 424 30.38 20.70 0.29
CA GLN A 424 31.11 21.65 -0.56
C GLN A 424 30.38 21.90 -1.90
N ALA A 425 29.16 21.39 -2.06
CA ALA A 425 28.39 21.55 -3.28
C ALA A 425 27.96 23.00 -3.49
N VAL A 426 28.23 23.49 -4.69
CA VAL A 426 27.93 24.87 -5.10
C VAL A 426 27.13 24.90 -6.39
N LEU A 427 26.32 25.95 -6.55
CA LEU A 427 25.65 26.34 -7.79
C LEU A 427 26.40 27.50 -8.44
N SER A 428 26.69 27.40 -9.73
CA SER A 428 27.39 28.42 -10.51
C SER A 428 26.44 29.52 -11.00
N LYS A 429 26.83 30.79 -10.84
CA LYS A 429 26.09 31.94 -11.38
C LYS A 429 25.99 31.86 -12.91
N ALA A 430 27.07 31.48 -13.58
CA ALA A 430 27.13 31.39 -15.03
C ALA A 430 26.08 30.41 -15.59
N LEU A 431 25.86 29.29 -14.91
CA LEU A 431 24.82 28.33 -15.29
C LEU A 431 23.42 28.92 -15.14
N VAL A 432 23.16 29.63 -14.04
CA VAL A 432 21.87 30.27 -13.80
C VAL A 432 21.60 31.33 -14.87
N ASP A 433 22.59 32.17 -15.19
CA ASP A 433 22.48 33.21 -16.21
C ASP A 433 22.25 32.62 -17.60
N GLU A 434 22.98 31.56 -17.98
CA GLU A 434 22.77 30.81 -19.22
C GLU A 434 21.32 30.31 -19.33
N CYS A 435 20.82 29.68 -18.26
CA CYS A 435 19.45 29.16 -18.24
C CYS A 435 18.40 30.28 -18.26
N ALA A 436 18.67 31.41 -17.61
CA ALA A 436 17.80 32.57 -17.64
C ALA A 436 17.66 33.11 -19.07
N LEU A 437 18.77 33.29 -19.79
CA LEU A 437 18.77 33.75 -21.18
C LEU A 437 18.01 32.81 -22.13
N ALA A 438 18.02 31.50 -21.85
CA ALA A 438 17.37 30.48 -22.66
C ALA A 438 15.89 30.22 -22.28
N THR A 439 15.33 30.94 -21.32
CA THR A 439 13.95 30.75 -20.85
C THR A 439 13.14 32.03 -20.93
N VAL A 440 11.80 31.89 -20.94
CA VAL A 440 10.85 33.01 -20.96
C VAL A 440 9.78 32.85 -19.86
N GLY A 441 9.02 33.92 -19.62
CA GLY A 441 7.88 33.90 -18.70
C GLY A 441 8.26 33.72 -17.23
N LYS A 442 7.38 33.08 -16.45
CA LYS A 442 7.54 32.92 -14.99
C LYS A 442 8.82 32.20 -14.58
N THR A 443 9.23 31.20 -15.37
CA THR A 443 10.48 30.47 -15.16
C THR A 443 11.69 31.40 -15.27
N ASN A 444 11.75 32.22 -16.31
CA ASN A 444 12.81 33.22 -16.48
C ASN A 444 12.86 34.22 -15.32
N SER A 445 11.71 34.76 -14.88
CA SER A 445 11.67 35.67 -13.73
C SER A 445 12.26 35.05 -12.46
N LEU A 446 11.96 33.78 -12.18
CA LEU A 446 12.54 33.07 -11.05
C LEU A 446 14.05 32.83 -11.21
N LEU A 447 14.55 32.59 -12.41
CA LEU A 447 15.97 32.43 -12.67
C LEU A 447 16.73 33.76 -12.51
N ILE A 448 16.15 34.87 -12.94
CA ILE A 448 16.68 36.21 -12.68
C ILE A 448 16.72 36.48 -11.17
N GLU A 449 15.66 36.12 -10.43
CA GLU A 449 15.66 36.22 -8.96
C GLU A 449 16.77 35.38 -8.33
N ILE A 450 17.04 34.17 -8.83
CA ILE A 450 18.13 33.32 -8.34
C ILE A 450 19.49 33.95 -8.68
N SER A 451 19.68 34.46 -9.89
CA SER A 451 20.91 35.14 -10.31
C SER A 451 21.20 36.37 -9.43
N ALA A 452 20.15 37.10 -9.05
CA ALA A 452 20.27 38.28 -8.19
C ALA A 452 20.69 37.95 -6.74
N ILE A 453 20.61 36.68 -6.29
CA ILE A 453 21.13 36.26 -4.98
C ILE A 453 22.66 36.32 -4.95
N PHE A 454 23.32 36.20 -6.09
CA PHE A 454 24.77 36.29 -6.19
C PHE A 454 25.20 37.76 -6.01
N VAL A 455 25.64 38.10 -4.80
CA VAL A 455 26.14 39.44 -4.44
C VAL A 455 27.38 39.78 -5.28
N ASN A 456 27.62 41.07 -5.54
CA ASN A 456 28.71 41.56 -6.39
C ASN A 456 30.05 40.86 -6.14
N GLY A 457 30.52 40.10 -7.13
CA GLY A 457 31.80 39.39 -7.14
C GLY A 457 31.72 37.88 -6.85
N VAL A 458 30.60 37.37 -6.32
CA VAL A 458 30.45 35.93 -5.99
C VAL A 458 29.97 35.15 -7.23
N GLN A 459 30.74 34.13 -7.64
CA GLN A 459 30.43 33.31 -8.82
C GLN A 459 29.81 31.94 -8.48
N GLN A 460 29.87 31.54 -7.21
CA GLN A 460 29.42 30.24 -6.74
C GLN A 460 28.70 30.40 -5.41
N PHE A 461 27.62 29.66 -5.21
CA PHE A 461 26.81 29.75 -4.00
C PHE A 461 26.62 28.36 -3.39
N PRO A 462 26.80 28.19 -2.06
CA PRO A 462 26.59 26.89 -1.42
C PRO A 462 25.14 26.45 -1.57
N ILE A 463 24.93 25.18 -1.92
CA ILE A 463 23.60 24.59 -2.09
C ILE A 463 23.03 24.19 -0.73
N LEU A 464 23.78 23.40 0.03
CA LEU A 464 23.36 22.91 1.34
C LEU A 464 23.43 24.04 2.39
N GLY A 465 22.48 24.04 3.33
CA GLY A 465 22.29 25.09 4.34
C GLY A 465 21.65 26.38 3.81
N ASN A 466 21.46 26.52 2.50
CA ASN A 466 21.04 27.77 1.87
C ASN A 466 19.52 27.94 1.70
N ARG A 467 18.88 28.49 2.73
CA ARG A 467 17.41 28.68 2.73
C ARG A 467 16.92 29.69 1.69
N ASN A 468 17.68 30.76 1.44
CA ASN A 468 17.27 31.78 0.45
C ASN A 468 17.24 31.18 -0.96
N LEU A 469 18.30 30.47 -1.36
CA LEU A 469 18.32 29.75 -2.63
C LEU A 469 17.19 28.72 -2.69
N ASN A 470 17.00 27.95 -1.62
CA ASN A 470 15.93 26.96 -1.53
C ASN A 470 14.55 27.55 -1.84
N ASP A 471 14.17 28.66 -1.21
CA ASP A 471 12.85 29.25 -1.38
C ASP A 471 12.54 29.62 -2.84
N LYS A 472 13.57 29.96 -3.63
CA LYS A 472 13.43 30.18 -5.08
C LYS A 472 13.37 28.87 -5.85
N LEU A 473 14.20 27.89 -5.50
CA LEU A 473 14.19 26.56 -6.11
C LEU A 473 12.84 25.85 -5.90
N GLU A 474 12.19 25.98 -4.75
CA GLU A 474 10.86 25.39 -4.53
C GLU A 474 9.82 25.98 -5.51
N LYS A 475 9.85 27.30 -5.72
CA LYS A 475 8.97 27.96 -6.70
C LYS A 475 9.29 27.52 -8.13
N LEU A 476 10.57 27.34 -8.45
CA LEU A 476 11.00 26.86 -9.76
C LEU A 476 10.56 25.40 -9.99
N ALA A 477 10.68 24.53 -8.97
CA ALA A 477 10.22 23.15 -9.01
C ALA A 477 8.72 23.04 -9.30
N VAL A 478 7.90 23.94 -8.72
CA VAL A 478 6.46 24.03 -9.03
C VAL A 478 6.22 24.34 -10.51
N CYS A 479 7.01 25.24 -11.11
CA CYS A 479 6.92 25.55 -12.55
C CYS A 479 7.29 24.36 -13.45
N LEU A 480 8.11 23.42 -12.98
CA LEU A 480 8.51 22.24 -13.74
C LEU A 480 7.48 21.09 -13.69
N HIS A 481 6.53 21.13 -12.76
CA HIS A 481 5.60 20.01 -12.54
C HIS A 481 4.79 19.59 -13.79
N PRO A 482 4.22 20.51 -14.60
CA PRO A 482 3.51 20.12 -15.82
C PRO A 482 4.40 19.39 -16.83
N TYR A 483 5.67 19.78 -16.92
CA TYR A 483 6.64 19.12 -17.81
C TYR A 483 7.03 17.74 -17.31
N ILE A 484 7.13 17.53 -15.99
CA ILE A 484 7.35 16.22 -15.39
C ILE A 484 6.16 15.29 -15.69
N ASN A 485 4.94 15.78 -15.50
CA ASN A 485 3.74 14.98 -15.80
C ASN A 485 3.68 14.61 -17.28
N HIS A 486 4.02 15.54 -18.17
CA HIS A 486 4.10 15.28 -19.60
C HIS A 486 5.20 14.25 -19.93
N ALA A 487 6.40 14.38 -19.35
CA ALA A 487 7.49 13.44 -19.55
C ALA A 487 7.14 12.03 -19.05
N ASN A 488 6.40 11.93 -17.94
CA ASN A 488 5.97 10.65 -17.39
C ASN A 488 4.98 9.87 -18.27
N ILE A 489 4.32 10.52 -19.23
CA ILE A 489 3.50 9.82 -20.23
C ILE A 489 4.36 8.85 -21.05
N SER A 490 5.61 9.21 -21.38
CA SER A 490 6.50 8.30 -22.10
C SER A 490 7.01 7.16 -21.21
N VAL A 491 7.13 7.40 -19.91
CA VAL A 491 7.48 6.37 -18.93
C VAL A 491 6.40 5.31 -18.85
N GLU A 492 5.12 5.72 -18.83
CA GLU A 492 3.99 4.80 -18.84
C GLU A 492 3.95 3.92 -20.10
N ALA A 493 4.31 4.48 -21.26
CA ALA A 493 4.45 3.71 -22.50
C ALA A 493 5.60 2.70 -22.40
N ALA A 494 6.77 3.11 -21.91
CA ALA A 494 7.95 2.24 -21.76
C ALA A 494 7.72 1.09 -20.77
N ILE A 495 7.00 1.34 -19.66
CA ILE A 495 6.59 0.29 -18.72
C ILE A 495 5.65 -0.68 -19.43
N SER A 496 4.63 -0.17 -20.14
CA SER A 496 3.68 -1.02 -20.87
C SER A 496 4.38 -1.94 -21.88
N GLU A 497 5.36 -1.40 -22.61
CA GLU A 497 6.19 -2.16 -23.55
C GLU A 497 7.04 -3.23 -22.84
N SER A 498 7.66 -2.89 -21.70
CA SER A 498 8.47 -3.83 -20.92
C SER A 498 7.66 -5.03 -20.43
N PHE A 499 6.40 -4.81 -20.03
CA PHE A 499 5.49 -5.88 -19.63
C PHE A 499 4.90 -6.65 -20.82
N ALA A 500 4.80 -6.02 -21.99
CA ALA A 500 4.33 -6.63 -23.21
C ALA A 500 5.43 -7.39 -23.99
N TYR A 501 6.69 -7.38 -23.52
CA TYR A 501 7.84 -7.92 -24.25
C TYR A 501 7.64 -9.36 -24.78
N PHE A 502 6.98 -10.23 -23.99
CA PHE A 502 6.70 -11.62 -24.36
C PHE A 502 5.31 -11.85 -24.98
N LYS A 503 4.58 -10.79 -25.37
CA LYS A 503 3.27 -10.93 -26.05
C LYS A 503 3.41 -11.38 -27.50
N ASN A 504 4.53 -11.07 -28.15
CA ASN A 504 4.82 -11.45 -29.53
C ASN A 504 5.42 -12.86 -29.61
#